data_AF-A0A6B3FRV1-F1
#
_entry.id   AF-A0A6B3FRV1-F1
#
_cell.length_a   1.000
_cell.length_b   1.000
_cell.length_c   1.000
_cell.angle_alpha   90.00
_cell.angle_beta   90.00
_cell.angle_gamma   90.00
#
_symmetry.space_group_name_H-M   'P 1'
#
loop_
_entity.id
_entity.type
_entity.pdbx_description
1 polymer ?
#
loop_
_entity_poly.entity_id
_entity_poly.type
_entity_poly.pdbx_seq_one_letter_code
_entity_poly.pdbx_strand_id
1 'polypeptide(L)'
;MGFSDGVSRSSSFKLEEVYDPLLSLSGLTKQQIRGLDLPGLQEALVRVNDAIANPDQFPKIDLEARAGRVVGVLADSTVSATMGVLPLLLQRKRLILERISELRSQERIGGLRELIDRLPDNEAKQALGERLDALEGAASEAEHQARDAANEQSKLQFQRERELALLKVQLSERRWKLRSAQLARESVTPM
;
A
#
# COMPACT_ATOMS: atom_id res chain seq x y z
N MET A 1 15.10 9.85 42.37
CA MET A 1 15.81 9.67 41.08
C MET A 1 14.93 8.81 40.19
N GLY A 2 14.13 9.43 39.33
CA GLY A 2 13.29 8.73 38.36
C GLY A 2 13.90 8.92 36.98
N PHE A 3 14.41 7.84 36.39
CA PHE A 3 14.78 7.83 34.97
C PHE A 3 13.56 7.33 34.20
N SER A 4 12.82 8.27 33.61
CA SER A 4 11.67 8.00 32.76
C SER A 4 12.13 7.49 31.39
N ASP A 5 11.47 6.43 30.95
CA ASP A 5 11.43 5.82 29.64
C ASP A 5 11.75 6.75 28.45
N GLY A 6 12.91 6.50 27.83
CA GLY A 6 13.22 6.97 26.48
C GLY A 6 12.51 6.12 25.45
N VAL A 7 11.25 6.45 25.15
CA VAL A 7 10.47 5.85 24.06
C VAL A 7 11.26 6.00 22.75
N SER A 8 11.74 4.86 22.23
CA SER A 8 12.27 4.73 20.88
C SER A 8 11.14 4.96 19.87
N ARG A 9 10.86 6.22 19.53
CA ARG A 9 10.04 6.57 18.36
C ARG A 9 10.88 6.44 17.10
N SER A 10 10.96 5.23 16.55
CA SER A 10 11.32 5.03 15.15
C SER A 10 10.40 5.89 14.28
N SER A 11 10.97 6.96 13.73
CA SER A 11 10.24 7.86 12.84
C SER A 11 10.19 7.18 11.48
N SER A 12 9.18 6.35 11.24
CA SER A 12 8.96 5.72 9.94
C SER A 12 8.63 6.82 8.95
N PHE A 13 9.51 7.06 7.97
CA PHE A 13 9.21 7.92 6.84
C PHE A 13 7.96 7.41 6.12
N LYS A 14 6.88 8.20 6.10
CA LYS A 14 5.65 7.84 5.38
C LYS A 14 5.61 8.60 4.06
N LEU A 15 5.82 7.88 2.97
CA LEU A 15 5.63 8.36 1.59
C LEU A 15 4.32 9.15 1.40
N GLU A 16 3.26 8.73 2.11
CA GLU A 16 1.96 9.39 2.08
C GLU A 16 2.05 10.86 2.49
N GLU A 17 2.81 11.20 3.54
CA GLU A 17 2.90 12.58 4.05
C GLU A 17 3.58 13.54 3.06
N VAL A 18 4.44 13.03 2.18
CA VAL A 18 5.15 13.85 1.19
C VAL A 18 4.35 14.02 -0.09
N TYR A 19 3.69 12.96 -0.56
CA TYR A 19 2.95 12.99 -1.83
C TYR A 19 1.46 13.34 -1.67
N ASP A 20 0.86 13.21 -0.49
CA ASP A 20 -0.57 13.52 -0.27
C ASP A 20 -0.94 14.97 -0.60
N PRO A 21 -0.12 16.00 -0.32
CA PRO A 21 -0.41 17.36 -0.79
C PRO A 21 -0.50 17.46 -2.32
N LEU A 22 0.38 16.77 -3.05
CA LEU A 22 0.36 16.74 -4.52
C LEU A 22 -0.85 15.95 -5.04
N LEU A 23 -1.16 14.83 -4.39
CA LEU A 23 -2.34 14.03 -4.73
C LEU A 23 -3.65 14.75 -4.42
N SER A 24 -3.68 15.63 -3.41
CA SER A 24 -4.85 16.43 -3.06
C SER A 24 -5.30 17.34 -4.19
N LEU A 25 -4.36 17.92 -4.93
CA LEU A 25 -4.63 18.76 -6.10
C LEU A 25 -5.32 17.97 -7.22
N SER A 26 -4.95 16.70 -7.37
CA SER A 26 -5.55 15.78 -8.35
C SER A 26 -6.82 15.08 -7.86
N GLY A 27 -7.26 15.30 -6.61
CA GLY A 27 -8.42 14.62 -6.02
C GLY A 27 -8.17 13.15 -5.64
N LEU A 28 -6.91 12.74 -5.51
CA LEU A 28 -6.49 11.34 -5.36
C LEU A 28 -6.11 10.96 -3.92
N THR A 29 -6.54 11.74 -2.93
CA THR A 29 -6.32 11.38 -1.53
C THR A 29 -7.26 10.25 -1.10
N LYS A 30 -6.87 9.50 -0.06
CA LYS A 30 -7.71 8.41 0.48
C LYS A 30 -9.09 8.91 0.89
N GLN A 31 -9.17 10.08 1.51
CA GLN A 31 -10.42 10.64 2.02
C GLN A 31 -11.35 11.05 0.86
N GLN A 32 -10.80 11.71 -0.17
CA GLN A 32 -11.58 12.09 -1.35
C GLN A 32 -12.10 10.84 -2.06
N ILE A 33 -11.26 9.86 -2.37
CA ILE A 33 -11.70 8.64 -3.06
C ILE A 33 -12.82 7.92 -2.30
N ARG A 34 -12.76 7.86 -0.97
CA ARG A 34 -13.82 7.23 -0.17
C ARG A 34 -15.17 7.94 -0.25
N GLY A 35 -15.16 9.27 -0.43
CA GLY A 35 -16.36 10.10 -0.50
C GLY A 35 -16.96 10.25 -1.90
N LEU A 36 -16.28 9.78 -2.96
CA LEU A 36 -16.78 9.89 -4.33
C LEU A 36 -17.89 8.87 -4.62
N ASP A 37 -18.80 9.28 -5.50
CA ASP A 37 -19.83 8.45 -6.12
C ASP A 37 -19.27 7.69 -7.33
N LEU A 38 -20.08 6.82 -7.94
CA LEU A 38 -19.63 5.98 -9.06
C LEU A 38 -19.09 6.77 -10.27
N PRO A 39 -19.76 7.86 -10.74
CA PRO A 39 -19.20 8.72 -11.78
C PRO A 39 -17.86 9.34 -11.36
N GLY A 40 -17.80 9.93 -10.16
CA GLY A 40 -16.57 10.56 -9.66
C GLY A 40 -15.40 9.57 -9.50
N LEU A 41 -15.68 8.32 -9.11
CA LEU A 41 -14.67 7.26 -9.02
C LEU A 41 -14.15 6.81 -10.38
N GLN A 42 -14.98 6.81 -11.42
CA GLN A 42 -14.54 6.51 -12.78
C GLN A 42 -13.60 7.60 -13.30
N GLU A 43 -13.92 8.87 -13.07
CA GLU A 43 -13.02 9.99 -13.39
C GLU A 43 -11.72 9.96 -12.57
N ALA A 44 -11.80 9.59 -11.28
CA ALA A 44 -10.61 9.38 -10.46
C ALA A 44 -9.75 8.23 -11.00
N LEU A 45 -10.36 7.15 -11.49
CA LEU A 45 -9.64 6.02 -12.08
C LEU A 45 -8.88 6.43 -13.34
N VAL A 46 -9.48 7.26 -14.21
CA VAL A 46 -8.82 7.84 -15.38
C VAL A 46 -7.60 8.66 -14.95
N ARG A 47 -7.78 9.60 -14.02
CA ARG A 47 -6.69 10.43 -13.49
C ARG A 47 -5.55 9.61 -12.88
N VAL A 48 -5.87 8.56 -12.11
CA VAL A 48 -4.84 7.67 -11.55
C VAL A 48 -4.12 6.89 -12.64
N ASN A 49 -4.82 6.41 -13.67
CA ASN A 49 -4.18 5.71 -14.78
C ASN A 49 -3.25 6.64 -15.55
N ASP A 50 -3.64 7.88 -15.80
CA ASP A 50 -2.81 8.89 -16.46
C ASP A 50 -1.56 9.23 -15.62
N ALA A 51 -1.72 9.31 -14.30
CA ALA A 51 -0.62 9.50 -13.36
C ALA A 51 0.34 8.31 -13.32
N ILE A 52 -0.19 7.08 -13.42
CA ILE A 52 0.62 5.84 -13.49
C ILE A 52 1.37 5.74 -14.81
N ALA A 53 0.75 6.18 -15.91
CA ALA A 53 1.38 6.19 -17.24
C ALA A 53 2.54 7.19 -17.31
N ASN A 54 2.46 8.29 -16.55
CA ASN A 54 3.46 9.36 -16.52
C ASN A 54 4.00 9.57 -15.10
N PRO A 55 4.73 8.61 -14.50
CA PRO A 55 5.19 8.73 -13.12
C PRO A 55 6.31 9.76 -12.96
N ASP A 56 7.03 10.09 -14.03
CA ASP A 56 8.13 11.07 -14.02
C ASP A 56 7.69 12.53 -13.87
N GLN A 57 6.39 12.83 -14.01
CA GLN A 57 5.86 14.17 -13.72
C GLN A 57 5.87 14.50 -12.22
N PHE A 58 6.08 13.49 -11.37
CA PHE A 58 6.16 13.67 -9.92
C PHE A 58 7.62 13.78 -9.46
N PRO A 59 7.91 14.66 -8.49
CA PRO A 59 9.25 14.79 -7.94
C PRO A 59 9.67 13.47 -7.30
N LYS A 60 10.91 13.05 -7.57
CA LYS A 60 11.49 11.86 -6.94
C LYS A 60 12.08 12.24 -5.58
N ILE A 61 11.91 11.38 -4.59
CA ILE A 61 12.44 11.58 -3.24
C ILE A 61 13.63 10.65 -3.05
N ASP A 62 14.76 11.24 -2.68
CA ASP A 62 15.94 10.52 -2.27
C ASP A 62 15.88 10.28 -0.77
N LEU A 63 16.07 9.02 -0.37
CA LEU A 63 16.12 8.64 1.04
C LEU A 63 17.58 8.67 1.52
N GLU A 64 17.90 9.64 2.39
CA GLU A 64 19.19 9.70 3.08
C GLU A 64 19.04 9.06 4.48
N ALA A 65 19.91 8.11 4.80
CA ALA A 65 19.98 7.51 6.13
C ALA A 65 20.99 8.28 6.99
N ARG A 66 20.51 9.17 7.88
CA ARG A 66 21.35 9.86 8.87
C ARG A 66 21.10 9.30 10.27
N ALA A 67 22.17 8.78 10.88
CA ALA A 67 22.19 8.39 12.30
C ALA A 67 20.98 7.53 12.75
N GLY A 68 20.59 6.53 11.95
CA GLY A 68 19.48 5.62 12.26
C GLY A 68 18.08 6.16 11.94
N ARG A 69 17.95 7.34 11.33
CA ARG A 69 16.70 7.89 10.80
C ARG A 69 16.76 7.99 9.28
N VAL A 70 15.66 7.62 8.61
CA VAL A 70 15.49 7.81 7.16
C VAL A 70 14.81 9.16 6.95
N VAL A 71 15.49 10.07 6.25
CA VAL A 71 14.97 11.40 5.89
C VAL A 71 14.80 11.45 4.39
N GLY A 72 13.59 11.78 3.92
CA GLY A 72 13.35 12.04 2.50
C GLY A 72 13.75 13.47 2.15
N VAL A 73 14.63 13.60 1.15
CA VAL A 73 15.05 14.88 0.59
C VAL A 73 14.67 14.89 -0.89
N LEU A 74 14.25 16.04 -1.42
CA LEU A 74 14.01 16.18 -2.85
C LEU A 74 15.34 15.96 -3.59
N ALA A 75 15.33 15.07 -4.59
CA ALA A 75 16.53 14.51 -5.18
C ALA A 75 17.40 15.55 -5.88
N ASP A 76 18.69 15.64 -5.50
CA ASP A 76 19.71 16.49 -6.17
C ASP A 76 21.06 15.78 -6.36
N SER A 77 21.05 14.43 -6.37
CA SER A 77 22.17 13.51 -6.62
C SER A 77 23.09 13.18 -5.42
N THR A 78 23.22 11.86 -5.19
CA THR A 78 24.44 11.05 -4.96
C THR A 78 24.17 9.96 -3.90
N VAL A 79 23.85 8.76 -4.40
CA VAL A 79 23.73 7.50 -3.65
C VAL A 79 22.65 7.50 -2.57
N SER A 80 21.40 7.54 -3.02
CA SER A 80 20.19 7.43 -2.19
C SER A 80 19.26 6.36 -2.76
N ALA A 81 18.50 5.68 -1.90
CA ALA A 81 17.41 4.85 -2.39
C ALA A 81 16.29 5.79 -2.88
N THR A 82 16.13 5.93 -4.19
CA THR A 82 15.10 6.81 -4.77
C THR A 82 13.73 6.13 -4.72
N MET A 83 12.77 6.77 -4.06
CA MET A 83 11.40 6.28 -3.91
C MET A 83 10.45 7.15 -4.74
N GLY A 84 9.94 6.60 -5.84
CA GLY A 84 8.96 7.28 -6.72
C GLY A 84 7.53 7.21 -6.18
N VAL A 85 6.64 8.01 -6.78
CA VAL A 85 5.21 8.07 -6.41
C VAL A 85 4.43 6.81 -6.80
N LEU A 86 4.96 5.99 -7.71
CA LEU A 86 4.25 4.87 -8.35
C LEU A 86 3.62 3.87 -7.36
N PRO A 87 4.29 3.42 -6.29
CA PRO A 87 3.68 2.52 -5.30
C PRO A 87 2.43 3.14 -4.66
N LEU A 88 2.43 4.46 -4.43
CA LEU A 88 1.29 5.17 -3.88
C LEU A 88 0.14 5.26 -4.89
N LEU A 89 0.43 5.55 -6.16
CA LEU A 89 -0.58 5.59 -7.22
C LEU A 89 -1.25 4.22 -7.43
N LEU A 90 -0.49 3.13 -7.40
CA LEU A 90 -1.03 1.77 -7.47
C LEU A 90 -1.94 1.47 -6.28
N GLN A 91 -1.55 1.90 -5.07
CA GLN A 91 -2.40 1.81 -3.88
C GLN A 91 -3.70 2.61 -4.04
N ARG A 92 -3.64 3.82 -4.61
CA ARG A 92 -4.83 4.65 -4.89
C ARG A 92 -5.74 3.98 -5.93
N LYS A 93 -5.17 3.42 -7.01
CA LYS A 93 -5.92 2.65 -8.01
C LYS A 93 -6.68 1.49 -7.39
N ARG A 94 -6.02 0.72 -6.52
CA ARG A 94 -6.65 -0.40 -5.82
C ARG A 94 -7.85 0.07 -4.99
N LEU A 95 -7.68 1.14 -4.23
CA LEU A 95 -8.72 1.73 -3.40
C LEU A 95 -9.93 2.21 -4.24
N ILE A 96 -9.69 2.85 -5.39
CA ILE A 96 -10.75 3.26 -6.31
C ILE A 96 -11.53 2.04 -6.81
N LEU A 97 -10.83 1.00 -7.27
CA LEU A 97 -11.48 -0.21 -7.78
C LEU A 97 -12.30 -0.93 -6.68
N GLU A 98 -11.75 -1.04 -5.47
CA GLU A 98 -12.46 -1.58 -4.30
C GLU A 98 -13.75 -0.80 -4.03
N ARG A 99 -13.70 0.54 -4.07
CA ARG A 99 -14.89 1.37 -3.84
C ARG A 99 -15.92 1.25 -4.96
N ILE A 100 -15.47 1.18 -6.22
CA ILE A 100 -16.36 0.95 -7.37
C ILE A 100 -17.08 -0.40 -7.25
N SER A 101 -16.36 -1.46 -6.87
CA SER A 101 -16.99 -2.78 -6.67
C SER A 101 -18.02 -2.74 -5.54
N GLU A 102 -17.71 -2.07 -4.43
CA GLU A 102 -18.62 -1.95 -3.29
C GLU A 102 -19.92 -1.24 -3.68
N LEU A 103 -19.82 -0.06 -4.32
CA LEU A 103 -21.00 0.71 -4.73
C LEU A 103 -21.85 -0.03 -5.77
N ARG A 104 -21.21 -0.70 -6.76
CA ARG A 104 -21.94 -1.50 -7.75
C ARG A 104 -22.65 -2.71 -7.13
N SER A 105 -22.03 -3.35 -6.15
CA SER A 105 -22.67 -4.44 -5.41
C SER A 105 -23.87 -3.93 -4.62
N GLN A 106 -23.74 -2.78 -3.95
CA GLN A 106 -24.84 -2.14 -3.23
C GLN A 106 -26.01 -1.76 -4.15
N GLU A 107 -25.74 -1.17 -5.32
CA GLU A 107 -26.79 -0.85 -6.31
C GLU A 107 -27.52 -2.11 -6.82
N ARG A 108 -26.77 -3.18 -7.12
CA ARG A 108 -27.36 -4.45 -7.60
C ARG A 108 -28.23 -5.08 -6.54
N ILE A 109 -27.75 -5.13 -5.31
CA ILE A 109 -28.48 -5.65 -4.14
C ILE A 109 -29.75 -4.82 -3.91
N GLY A 110 -29.63 -3.49 -3.90
CA GLY A 110 -30.78 -2.59 -3.76
C GLY A 110 -31.83 -2.83 -4.85
N GLY A 111 -31.40 -2.95 -6.11
CA GLY A 111 -32.29 -3.28 -7.22
C GLY A 111 -32.97 -4.65 -7.06
N LEU A 112 -32.26 -5.67 -6.56
CA LEU A 112 -32.87 -6.97 -6.27
C LEU A 112 -33.89 -6.89 -5.13
N ARG A 113 -33.61 -6.13 -4.06
CA ARG A 113 -34.57 -5.88 -2.97
C ARG A 113 -35.82 -5.19 -3.48
N GLU A 114 -35.68 -4.14 -4.29
CA GLU A 114 -36.83 -3.46 -4.90
C GLU A 114 -37.68 -4.39 -5.78
N LEU A 115 -37.04 -5.29 -6.53
CA LEU A 115 -37.76 -6.29 -7.35
C LEU A 115 -38.50 -7.30 -6.47
N ILE A 116 -37.91 -7.74 -5.37
CA ILE A 116 -38.55 -8.64 -4.40
C ILE A 116 -39.72 -7.93 -3.72
N ASP A 117 -39.57 -6.66 -3.35
CA ASP A 117 -40.61 -5.88 -2.67
C ASP A 117 -41.87 -5.71 -3.52
N ARG A 118 -41.70 -5.62 -4.85
CA ARG A 118 -42.81 -5.53 -5.82
C ARG A 118 -43.56 -6.85 -6.03
N LEU A 119 -43.02 -7.98 -5.57
CA LEU A 119 -43.73 -9.26 -5.63
C LEU A 119 -44.89 -9.28 -4.61
N PRO A 120 -46.00 -9.97 -4.94
CA PRO A 120 -47.08 -10.19 -3.99
C PRO A 120 -46.56 -10.95 -2.77
N ASP A 121 -47.07 -10.61 -1.59
CA ASP A 121 -46.67 -11.26 -0.34
C ASP A 121 -47.09 -12.73 -0.35
N ASN A 122 -46.11 -13.59 -0.61
CA ASN A 122 -46.23 -15.04 -0.62
C ASN A 122 -44.95 -15.66 -0.05
N GLU A 123 -44.99 -16.97 0.20
CA GLU A 123 -43.82 -17.72 0.69
C GLU A 123 -42.61 -17.59 -0.24
N ALA A 124 -42.82 -17.43 -1.55
CA ALA A 124 -41.73 -17.25 -2.51
C ALA A 124 -40.99 -15.91 -2.32
N LYS A 125 -41.69 -14.82 -1.99
CA LYS A 125 -41.10 -13.52 -1.67
C LYS A 125 -40.24 -13.61 -0.41
N GLN A 126 -40.76 -14.25 0.64
CA GLN A 126 -40.01 -14.48 1.87
C GLN A 126 -38.75 -15.31 1.62
N ALA A 127 -38.88 -16.43 0.89
CA ALA A 127 -37.74 -17.29 0.55
C ALA A 127 -36.68 -16.58 -0.33
N LEU A 128 -37.10 -15.68 -1.23
CA LEU A 128 -36.19 -14.88 -2.02
C LEU A 128 -35.47 -13.82 -1.19
N GLY A 129 -36.18 -13.17 -0.25
CA GLY A 129 -35.59 -12.23 0.70
C GLY A 129 -34.54 -12.88 1.59
N GLU A 130 -34.88 -14.03 2.21
CA GLU A 130 -33.95 -14.79 3.04
C GLU A 130 -32.71 -15.26 2.27
N ARG A 131 -32.88 -15.70 1.01
CA ARG A 131 -31.74 -16.08 0.15
C ARG A 131 -30.85 -14.88 -0.18
N LEU A 132 -31.43 -13.71 -0.42
CA LEU A 132 -30.67 -12.51 -0.70
C LEU A 132 -29.86 -12.08 0.54
N ASP A 133 -30.50 -12.06 1.72
CA ASP A 133 -29.82 -11.75 2.99
C ASP A 133 -28.70 -12.75 3.30
N ALA A 134 -28.91 -14.04 3.05
CA ALA A 134 -27.88 -15.08 3.23
C ALA A 134 -26.70 -14.89 2.26
N LEU A 135 -26.97 -14.53 1.00
CA LEU A 135 -25.92 -14.25 0.01
C LEU A 135 -25.11 -13.00 0.37
N GLU A 136 -25.77 -11.94 0.87
CA GLU A 136 -25.09 -10.74 1.37
C GLU A 136 -24.19 -11.06 2.56
N GLY A 137 -24.68 -11.85 3.51
CA GLY A 137 -23.90 -12.32 4.66
C GLY A 137 -22.66 -13.11 4.23
N ALA A 138 -22.82 -14.09 3.35
CA ALA A 138 -21.73 -14.91 2.84
C ALA A 138 -20.69 -14.10 2.04
N ALA A 139 -21.14 -13.12 1.25
CA ALA A 139 -20.25 -12.23 0.50
C ALA A 139 -19.41 -11.34 1.43
N SER A 140 -20.04 -10.78 2.46
CA SER A 140 -19.35 -9.98 3.49
C SER A 140 -18.30 -10.80 4.25
N GLU A 141 -18.65 -12.02 4.67
CA GLU A 141 -17.71 -12.93 5.34
C GLU A 141 -16.52 -13.31 4.43
N ALA A 142 -16.78 -13.61 3.16
CA ALA A 142 -15.74 -13.92 2.18
C ALA A 142 -14.78 -12.74 1.96
N GLU A 143 -15.28 -11.51 1.90
CA GLU A 143 -14.45 -10.30 1.81
C GLU A 143 -13.55 -10.12 3.05
N HIS A 144 -14.10 -10.33 4.25
CA HIS A 144 -13.35 -10.27 5.49
C HIS A 144 -12.21 -11.31 5.50
N GLN A 145 -12.52 -12.57 5.15
CA GLN A 145 -11.52 -13.63 5.05
C GLN A 145 -10.44 -13.33 4.01
N ALA A 146 -10.81 -12.79 2.86
CA ALA A 146 -9.86 -12.42 1.81
C ALA A 146 -8.92 -11.29 2.26
N ARG A 147 -9.45 -10.28 2.99
CA ARG A 147 -8.64 -9.19 3.56
C ARG A 147 -7.67 -9.71 4.62
N ASP A 148 -8.12 -10.60 5.50
CA ASP A 148 -7.26 -11.18 6.53
C ASP A 148 -6.15 -12.03 5.92
N ALA A 149 -6.47 -12.88 4.94
CA ALA A 149 -5.49 -13.66 4.19
C ALA A 149 -4.47 -12.77 3.46
N ALA A 150 -4.91 -11.68 2.81
CA ALA A 150 -4.02 -10.74 2.14
C ALA A 150 -3.09 -9.99 3.13
N ASN A 151 -3.60 -9.64 4.32
CA ASN A 151 -2.83 -9.01 5.38
C ASN A 151 -1.76 -9.98 5.93
N GLU A 152 -2.11 -11.25 6.14
CA GLU A 152 -1.17 -12.29 6.56
C GLU A 152 -0.08 -12.53 5.51
N GLN A 153 -0.46 -12.64 4.23
CA GLN A 153 0.51 -12.77 3.14
C GLN A 153 1.48 -11.59 3.08
N SER A 154 0.98 -10.36 3.24
CA SER A 154 1.81 -9.16 3.25
C SER A 154 2.80 -9.15 4.42
N LYS A 155 2.35 -9.57 5.62
CA LYS A 155 3.22 -9.70 6.81
C LYS A 155 4.31 -10.75 6.57
N LEU A 156 3.97 -11.91 6.02
CA LEU A 156 4.92 -12.97 5.71
C LEU A 156 5.94 -12.54 4.65
N GLN A 157 5.51 -11.85 3.60
CA GLN A 157 6.40 -11.30 2.58
C GLN A 157 7.39 -10.31 3.19
N PHE A 158 6.92 -9.38 4.03
CA PHE A 158 7.78 -8.42 4.72
C PHE A 158 8.82 -9.11 5.61
N GLN A 159 8.42 -10.16 6.34
CA GLN A 159 9.35 -10.95 7.16
C GLN A 159 10.43 -11.62 6.29
N ARG A 160 10.04 -12.27 5.19
CA ARG A 160 10.97 -12.90 4.24
C ARG A 160 11.95 -11.89 3.65
N GLU A 161 11.47 -10.74 3.23
CA GLU A 161 12.32 -9.67 2.68
C GLU A 161 13.34 -9.17 3.71
N ARG A 162 12.91 -9.02 4.97
CA ARG A 162 13.79 -8.63 6.08
C ARG A 162 14.87 -9.67 6.35
N GLU A 163 14.52 -10.95 6.37
CA GLU A 163 15.48 -12.05 6.53
C GLU A 163 16.50 -12.08 5.38
N LEU A 164 16.02 -11.94 4.14
CA LEU A 164 16.89 -11.86 2.96
C LEU A 164 17.83 -10.66 3.02
N ALA A 165 17.36 -9.50 3.51
CA ALA A 165 18.19 -8.33 3.69
C ALA A 165 19.30 -8.56 4.73
N LEU A 166 18.98 -9.18 5.87
CA LEU A 166 19.98 -9.53 6.88
C LEU A 166 21.04 -10.49 6.34
N LEU A 167 20.62 -11.50 5.58
CA LEU A 167 21.55 -12.44 4.94
C LEU A 167 22.47 -11.73 3.93
N LYS A 168 21.93 -10.80 3.13
CA LYS A 168 22.74 -10.00 2.19
C LYS A 168 23.79 -9.15 2.92
N VAL A 169 23.43 -8.53 4.04
CA VAL A 169 24.36 -7.77 4.88
C VAL A 169 25.48 -8.69 5.40
N GLN A 170 25.14 -9.83 5.99
CA GLN A 170 26.14 -10.80 6.49
C GLN A 170 27.09 -11.29 5.39
N LEU A 171 26.57 -11.59 4.20
CA LEU A 171 27.40 -11.98 3.05
C LEU A 171 28.32 -10.84 2.61
N SER A 172 27.82 -9.61 2.58
CA SER A 172 28.62 -8.44 2.22
C SER A 172 29.75 -8.18 3.21
N GLU A 173 29.50 -8.33 4.52
CA GLU A 173 30.51 -8.22 5.57
C GLU A 173 31.59 -9.29 5.44
N ARG A 174 31.19 -10.55 5.19
CA ARG A 174 32.14 -11.66 4.96
C ARG A 174 33.00 -11.39 3.73
N ARG A 175 32.40 -10.93 2.62
CA ARG A 175 33.14 -10.58 1.40
C ARG A 175 34.08 -9.40 1.62
N TRP A 176 33.69 -8.42 2.43
CA TRP A 176 34.56 -7.29 2.78
C TRP A 176 35.74 -7.74 3.64
N LYS A 177 35.52 -8.55 4.68
CA LYS A 177 36.59 -9.12 5.53
C LYS A 177 37.61 -9.93 4.73
N LEU A 178 37.16 -10.72 3.75
CA LEU A 178 38.05 -11.47 2.87
C LEU A 178 38.89 -10.54 1.98
N ARG A 179 38.25 -9.54 1.35
CA ARG A 179 38.96 -8.56 0.51
C ARG A 179 39.95 -7.71 1.31
N SER A 180 39.59 -7.25 2.50
CA SER A 180 40.49 -6.46 3.34
C SER A 180 41.69 -7.29 3.81
N ALA A 181 41.51 -8.57 4.11
CA ALA A 181 42.61 -9.48 4.43
C ALA A 181 43.55 -9.74 3.24
N GLN A 182 43.03 -9.83 2.00
CA GLN A 182 43.86 -9.94 0.80
C GLN A 182 44.70 -8.68 0.57
N LEU A 183 44.07 -7.50 0.62
CA LEU A 183 44.77 -6.22 0.48
C LEU A 183 45.85 -6.03 1.55
N ALA A 184 45.56 -6.42 2.80
CA ALA A 184 46.55 -6.35 3.87
C ALA A 184 47.77 -7.26 3.63
N ARG A 185 47.57 -8.45 3.02
CA ARG A 185 48.68 -9.34 2.65
C ARG A 185 49.51 -8.76 1.51
N GLU A 186 48.87 -8.21 0.48
CA GLU A 186 49.55 -7.57 -0.65
C GLU A 186 50.37 -6.35 -0.21
N SER A 187 49.91 -5.59 0.79
CA SER A 187 50.65 -4.44 1.34
C SER A 187 51.87 -4.80 2.20
N VAL A 188 51.94 -6.03 2.72
CA VAL A 188 53.03 -6.50 3.62
C VAL A 188 54.14 -7.23 2.86
N THR A 189 53.93 -7.56 1.58
CA THR A 189 55.00 -7.99 0.66
C THR A 189 55.63 -6.76 -0.02
N PRO A 190 56.75 -6.21 0.49
CA PRO A 190 57.59 -5.35 -0.32
C PRO A 190 58.27 -6.20 -1.41
N MET A 191 58.37 -5.64 -2.62
CA MET A 191 59.30 -6.10 -3.67
C MET A 191 60.74 -6.10 -3.16
#